data_AF-V4AAG7-F1
#
_entry.id   AF-V4AAG7-F1
#
_cell.length_a   1.000
_cell.length_b   1.000
_cell.length_c   1.000
_cell.angle_alpha   90.00
_cell.angle_beta   90.00
_cell.angle_gamma   90.00
#
_symmetry.space_group_name_H-M   'P 1'
#
loop_
_entity.id
_entity.type
_entity.pdbx_description
1 polymer ?
#
loop_
_entity_poly.entity_id
_entity_poly.type
_entity_poly.pdbx_seq_one_letter_code
_entity_poly.pdbx_strand_id
1 'polypeptide(L)'
;YIKQFKKNYEELTSRLFKLYNETIFEKKLPEDMSITWNKRLLRTAGYCAYKRCHGKHVARIELSTKVCDNAERVRDTLIHELCHAAVWMLNQRTDGHGPYWKYWARKSNLSHPELPIISRCHNYSISTKYTYTCTQCGYQIGRHSKSLDTTKKVCGHCHGRFELMGTPGSKEGTPRTPNKFALFVKENYGSAKKTNSDFKHKEIMQLLSQQFAEKTKLDS
;
A
#
# COMPACT_ATOMS: atom_id res chain seq x y z
N TYR A 1 13.47 -11.71 -2.45
CA TYR A 1 12.82 -11.47 -1.14
C TYR A 1 11.55 -10.61 -1.24
N ILE A 2 11.61 -9.30 -1.52
CA ILE A 2 10.44 -8.38 -1.57
C ILE A 2 9.31 -8.80 -2.55
N LYS A 3 9.67 -9.39 -3.70
CA LYS A 3 8.67 -9.84 -4.71
C LYS A 3 7.78 -10.98 -4.22
N GLN A 4 8.28 -11.85 -3.33
CA GLN A 4 7.54 -13.00 -2.83
C GLN A 4 6.61 -12.60 -1.68
N PHE A 5 7.05 -11.68 -0.81
CA PHE A 5 6.22 -11.11 0.24
C PHE A 5 4.94 -10.46 -0.31
N LYS A 6 5.06 -9.74 -1.44
CA LYS A 6 3.90 -9.15 -2.13
C LYS A 6 2.84 -10.15 -2.60
N LYS A 7 3.20 -11.41 -2.79
CA LYS A 7 2.25 -12.46 -3.17
C LYS A 7 1.53 -13.08 -1.97
N ASN A 8 2.12 -12.99 -0.77
CA ASN A 8 1.70 -13.80 0.37
C ASN A 8 1.28 -12.96 1.59
N TYR A 9 1.34 -11.62 1.53
CA TYR A 9 1.00 -10.80 2.69
C TYR A 9 -0.48 -10.93 3.08
N GLU A 10 -1.39 -11.18 2.14
CA GLU A 10 -2.83 -11.33 2.44
C GLU A 10 -3.08 -12.60 3.23
N GLU A 11 -2.46 -13.70 2.81
CA GLU A 11 -2.47 -14.97 3.52
C GLU A 11 -1.84 -14.85 4.92
N LEU A 12 -0.69 -14.16 5.02
CA LEU A 12 -0.04 -13.88 6.30
C LEU A 12 -0.95 -13.08 7.23
N THR A 13 -1.56 -11.99 6.74
CA THR A 13 -2.49 -11.16 7.51
C THR A 13 -3.68 -11.99 8.01
N SER A 14 -4.26 -12.82 7.15
CA SER A 14 -5.38 -13.69 7.52
C SER A 14 -5.00 -14.70 8.61
N ARG A 15 -3.85 -15.38 8.47
CA ARG A 15 -3.35 -16.32 9.48
C ARG A 15 -3.05 -15.65 10.81
N LEU A 16 -2.38 -14.50 10.79
CA LEU A 16 -2.08 -13.72 11.99
C LEU A 16 -3.36 -13.22 12.67
N PHE A 17 -4.34 -12.74 11.90
CA PHE A 17 -5.62 -12.32 12.46
C PHE A 17 -6.31 -13.48 13.18
N LYS A 18 -6.40 -14.66 12.55
CA LYS A 18 -7.01 -15.85 13.17
C LYS A 18 -6.28 -16.22 14.46
N LEU A 19 -4.96 -16.28 14.42
CA LEU A 19 -4.11 -16.58 15.57
C LEU A 19 -4.37 -15.59 16.72
N TYR A 20 -4.29 -14.29 16.47
CA TYR A 20 -4.46 -13.25 17.49
C TYR A 20 -5.89 -13.19 18.02
N ASN A 21 -6.89 -13.36 17.16
CA ASN A 21 -8.27 -13.40 17.60
C ASN A 21 -8.51 -14.56 18.57
N GLU A 22 -7.96 -15.74 18.28
CA GLU A 22 -8.06 -16.91 19.15
C GLU A 22 -7.30 -16.75 20.47
N THR A 23 -6.04 -16.32 20.42
CA THR A 23 -5.11 -16.34 21.56
C THR A 23 -5.18 -15.11 22.46
N ILE A 24 -5.59 -13.96 21.93
CA ILE A 24 -5.59 -12.67 22.64
C ILE A 24 -7.03 -12.20 22.87
N PHE A 25 -7.85 -12.24 21.84
CA PHE A 25 -9.19 -11.64 21.86
C PHE A 25 -10.32 -12.65 22.13
N GLU A 26 -9.99 -13.91 22.47
CA GLU A 26 -10.95 -14.96 22.86
C GLU A 26 -12.03 -15.21 21.80
N LYS A 27 -11.68 -15.07 20.51
CA LYS A 27 -12.61 -15.16 19.36
C LYS A 27 -13.76 -14.15 19.41
N LYS A 28 -13.61 -13.04 20.15
CA LYS A 28 -14.65 -12.01 20.30
C LYS A 28 -14.63 -10.96 19.19
N LEU A 29 -13.56 -10.86 18.40
CA LEU A 29 -13.59 -10.06 17.17
C LEU A 29 -14.28 -10.87 16.06
N PRO A 30 -15.12 -10.26 15.21
CA PRO A 30 -15.79 -10.99 14.13
C PRO A 30 -14.79 -11.67 13.20
N GLU A 31 -15.03 -12.94 12.86
CA GLU A 31 -14.15 -13.70 11.95
C GLU A 31 -14.11 -13.10 10.54
N ASP A 32 -15.17 -12.39 10.14
CA ASP A 32 -15.31 -11.66 8.90
C ASP A 32 -14.86 -10.18 9.00
N MET A 33 -14.13 -9.80 10.07
CA MET A 33 -13.60 -8.44 10.23
C MET A 33 -12.80 -8.03 8.98
N SER A 34 -13.18 -6.87 8.41
CA SER A 34 -12.54 -6.35 7.21
C SER A 34 -11.11 -5.86 7.53
N ILE A 35 -10.12 -6.56 6.98
CA ILE A 35 -8.71 -6.16 7.00
C ILE A 35 -8.25 -5.98 5.55
N THR A 36 -7.91 -4.75 5.18
CA THR A 36 -7.61 -4.39 3.78
C THR A 36 -6.23 -3.75 3.63
N TRP A 37 -5.68 -3.82 2.43
CA TRP A 37 -4.37 -3.26 2.12
C TRP A 37 -4.49 -1.95 1.33
N ASN A 38 -4.06 -0.86 1.94
CA ASN A 38 -4.22 0.49 1.41
C ASN A 38 -2.89 1.01 0.82
N LYS A 39 -2.90 1.33 -0.49
CA LYS A 39 -1.75 1.90 -1.21
C LYS A 39 -1.56 3.41 -0.98
N ARG A 40 -2.56 4.08 -0.39
CA ARG A 40 -2.58 5.51 -0.10
C ARG A 40 -2.07 5.84 1.30
N LEU A 41 -1.93 4.86 2.20
CA LEU A 41 -1.25 5.04 3.47
C LEU A 41 0.26 5.11 3.22
N LEU A 42 0.81 6.32 3.15
CA LEU A 42 2.23 6.55 2.81
C LEU A 42 3.13 6.79 4.02
N ARG A 43 2.56 7.17 5.16
CA ARG A 43 3.31 7.57 6.37
C ARG A 43 3.01 6.70 7.58
N THR A 44 1.83 6.11 7.63
CA THR A 44 1.38 5.25 8.74
C THR A 44 1.37 3.79 8.28
N ALA A 45 1.76 2.89 9.18
CA ALA A 45 1.80 1.46 8.91
C ALA A 45 0.41 0.82 8.87
N GLY A 46 -0.46 1.23 9.78
CA GLY A 46 -1.83 0.72 9.92
C GLY A 46 -2.80 1.83 10.27
N TYR A 47 -4.09 1.52 10.17
CA TYR A 47 -5.15 2.39 10.61
C TYR A 47 -6.39 1.57 10.98
N CYS A 48 -6.85 1.69 12.22
CA CYS A 48 -8.13 1.15 12.66
C CYS A 48 -9.25 2.18 12.45
N ALA A 49 -10.12 1.94 11.47
CA ALA A 49 -11.32 2.74 11.25
C ALA A 49 -12.50 2.13 12.01
N TYR A 50 -13.15 2.91 12.87
CA TYR A 50 -14.26 2.45 13.68
C TYR A 50 -15.49 3.37 13.54
N LYS A 51 -16.68 2.77 13.62
CA LYS A 51 -17.97 3.47 13.56
C LYS A 51 -19.06 2.72 14.31
N ARG A 52 -20.17 3.40 14.57
CA ARG A 52 -21.42 2.75 15.01
C ARG A 52 -22.29 2.42 13.79
N CYS A 53 -22.85 1.22 13.74
CA CYS A 53 -23.74 0.76 12.68
C CYS A 53 -24.92 0.04 13.34
N HIS A 54 -26.16 0.53 13.16
CA HIS A 54 -27.37 -0.04 13.78
C HIS A 54 -27.20 -0.31 15.29
N GLY A 55 -26.63 0.66 16.03
CA GLY A 55 -26.38 0.55 17.47
C GLY A 55 -25.19 -0.33 17.87
N LYS A 56 -24.53 -1.02 16.92
CA LYS A 56 -23.36 -1.89 17.17
C LYS A 56 -22.04 -1.17 16.86
N HIS A 57 -21.02 -1.42 17.68
CA HIS A 57 -19.66 -0.96 17.43
C HIS A 57 -18.99 -1.86 16.39
N VAL A 58 -18.58 -1.28 15.26
CA VAL A 58 -17.92 -2.00 14.16
C VAL A 58 -16.57 -1.33 13.86
N ALA A 59 -15.55 -2.13 13.60
CA ALA A 59 -14.23 -1.66 13.18
C ALA A 59 -13.76 -2.40 11.91
N ARG A 60 -12.87 -1.76 11.16
CA ARG A 60 -12.07 -2.35 10.09
C ARG A 60 -10.63 -1.89 10.19
N ILE A 61 -9.71 -2.69 9.69
CA ILE A 61 -8.28 -2.39 9.70
C ILE A 61 -7.79 -2.15 8.27
N GLU A 62 -6.94 -1.14 8.11
CA GLU A 62 -6.25 -0.84 6.86
C GLU A 62 -4.73 -0.90 7.08
N LEU A 63 -4.02 -1.74 6.33
CA LEU A 63 -2.57 -1.88 6.41
C LEU A 63 -1.89 -1.22 5.20
N SER A 64 -0.76 -0.55 5.42
CA SER A 64 -0.03 0.13 4.36
C SER A 64 0.84 -0.83 3.56
N THR A 65 0.59 -0.89 2.25
CA THR A 65 1.50 -1.59 1.31
C THR A 65 2.87 -0.92 1.14
N LYS A 66 3.05 0.29 1.67
CA LYS A 66 4.29 1.08 1.56
C LYS A 66 5.15 1.02 2.80
N VAL A 67 4.55 0.78 3.95
CA VAL A 67 5.23 0.76 5.25
C VAL A 67 5.34 -0.68 5.77
N CYS A 68 4.27 -1.47 5.66
CA CYS A 68 4.26 -2.90 6.00
C CYS A 68 4.80 -3.73 4.83
N ASP A 69 6.12 -3.61 4.57
CA ASP A 69 6.81 -4.21 3.43
C ASP A 69 7.49 -5.55 3.73
N ASN A 70 7.36 -6.05 4.96
CA ASN A 70 7.87 -7.34 5.42
C ASN A 70 6.96 -7.95 6.51
N ALA A 71 7.24 -9.22 6.85
CA ALA A 71 6.38 -10.00 7.76
C ALA A 71 6.33 -9.43 9.19
N GLU A 72 7.47 -8.99 9.73
CA GLU A 72 7.56 -8.42 11.07
C GLU A 72 6.72 -7.15 11.18
N ARG A 73 6.81 -6.26 10.19
CA ARG A 73 6.00 -5.03 10.18
C ARG A 73 4.51 -5.31 10.07
N VAL A 74 4.09 -6.33 9.31
CA VAL A 74 2.67 -6.73 9.27
C VAL A 74 2.23 -7.26 10.62
N ARG A 75 3.02 -8.16 11.21
CA ARG A 75 2.76 -8.78 12.50
C ARG A 75 2.57 -7.73 13.60
N ASP A 76 3.53 -6.82 13.72
CA ASP A 76 3.57 -5.81 14.78
C ASP A 76 2.51 -4.73 14.58
N THR A 77 2.27 -4.32 13.32
CA THR A 77 1.22 -3.34 13.01
C THR A 77 -0.18 -3.92 13.20
N LEU A 78 -0.40 -5.15 12.74
CA LEU A 78 -1.72 -5.77 12.80
C LEU A 78 -2.18 -5.95 14.25
N ILE A 79 -1.32 -6.48 15.12
CA ILE A 79 -1.66 -6.67 16.53
C ILE A 79 -1.94 -5.34 17.25
N HIS A 80 -1.23 -4.26 16.87
CA HIS A 80 -1.46 -2.90 17.36
C HIS A 80 -2.85 -2.39 16.97
N GLU A 81 -3.20 -2.48 15.69
CA GLU A 81 -4.51 -2.02 15.20
C GLU A 81 -5.66 -2.89 15.75
N LEU A 82 -5.44 -4.19 15.95
CA LEU A 82 -6.41 -5.07 16.60
C LEU A 82 -6.65 -4.69 18.07
N CYS A 83 -5.63 -4.21 18.79
CA CYS A 83 -5.83 -3.67 20.14
C CYS A 83 -6.76 -2.46 20.10
N HIS A 84 -6.64 -1.55 19.12
CA HIS A 84 -7.61 -0.46 18.94
C HIS A 84 -9.02 -0.97 18.62
N ALA A 85 -9.13 -1.96 17.73
CA ALA A 85 -10.41 -2.57 17.39
C ALA A 85 -11.08 -3.22 18.62
N ALA A 86 -10.32 -3.91 19.47
CA ALA A 86 -10.81 -4.53 20.70
C ALA A 86 -11.32 -3.50 21.72
N VAL A 87 -10.61 -2.38 21.90
CA VAL A 87 -11.08 -1.27 22.75
C VAL A 87 -12.44 -0.75 22.26
N TRP A 88 -12.57 -0.54 20.94
CA TRP A 88 -13.82 -0.05 20.36
C TRP A 88 -14.96 -1.06 20.44
N MET A 89 -14.72 -2.32 20.06
CA MET A 89 -15.78 -3.31 19.88
C MET A 89 -16.14 -4.03 21.18
N LEU A 90 -15.13 -4.36 22.00
CA LEU A 90 -15.32 -5.16 23.22
C LEU A 90 -15.51 -4.28 24.45
N ASN A 91 -14.73 -3.20 24.58
CA ASN A 91 -14.86 -2.29 25.71
C ASN A 91 -15.83 -1.13 25.44
N GLN A 92 -16.25 -0.92 24.18
CA GLN A 92 -17.16 0.17 23.79
C GLN A 92 -16.65 1.55 24.23
N ARG A 93 -15.32 1.74 24.14
CA ARG A 93 -14.65 3.00 24.46
C ARG A 93 -13.94 3.55 23.22
N THR A 94 -13.86 4.87 23.16
CA THR A 94 -12.98 5.61 22.25
C THR A 94 -11.86 6.20 23.07
N ASP A 95 -10.70 5.59 22.97
CA ASP A 95 -9.47 6.10 23.55
C ASP A 95 -8.33 5.69 22.62
N GLY A 96 -7.24 6.48 22.59
CA GLY A 96 -6.05 6.17 21.81
C GLY A 96 -5.29 5.01 22.47
N HIS A 97 -4.16 5.32 23.09
CA HIS A 97 -3.35 4.34 23.84
C HIS A 97 -3.62 4.39 25.36
N GLY A 98 -4.89 4.56 25.73
CA GLY A 98 -5.35 4.64 27.11
C GLY A 98 -5.34 3.30 27.87
N PRO A 99 -5.94 3.22 29.07
CA PRO A 99 -5.86 2.05 29.95
C PRO A 99 -6.35 0.75 29.29
N TYR A 100 -7.45 0.79 28.54
CA TYR A 100 -7.97 -0.40 27.84
C TYR A 100 -7.04 -0.85 26.70
N TRP A 101 -6.44 0.09 25.96
CA TRP A 101 -5.46 -0.26 24.94
C TRP A 101 -4.22 -0.90 25.57
N LYS A 102 -3.71 -0.33 26.67
CA LYS A 102 -2.58 -0.90 27.43
C LYS A 102 -2.91 -2.29 27.98
N TYR A 103 -4.15 -2.51 28.41
CA TYR A 103 -4.62 -3.83 28.83
C TYR A 103 -4.49 -4.85 27.69
N TRP A 104 -5.02 -4.54 26.50
CA TRP A 104 -4.90 -5.43 25.35
C TRP A 104 -3.45 -5.63 24.91
N ALA A 105 -2.64 -4.56 24.85
CA ALA A 105 -1.23 -4.66 24.52
C ALA A 105 -0.46 -5.55 25.52
N ARG A 106 -0.74 -5.43 26.83
CA ARG A 106 -0.15 -6.29 27.85
C ARG A 106 -0.61 -7.74 27.70
N LYS A 107 -1.91 -7.97 27.46
CA LYS A 107 -2.45 -9.30 27.23
C LYS A 107 -1.78 -9.97 26.03
N SER A 108 -1.62 -9.23 24.94
CA SER A 108 -0.90 -9.70 23.75
C SER A 108 0.55 -10.08 24.06
N ASN A 109 1.30 -9.25 24.81
CA ASN A 109 2.68 -9.56 25.20
C ASN A 109 2.77 -10.81 26.12
N LEU A 110 1.72 -11.08 26.91
CA LEU A 110 1.65 -12.28 27.75
C LEU A 110 1.30 -13.53 26.94
N SER A 111 0.36 -13.44 25.99
CA SER A 111 -0.02 -14.55 25.11
C SER A 111 1.09 -14.90 24.12
N HIS A 112 1.91 -13.92 23.73
CA HIS A 112 2.96 -14.06 22.73
C HIS A 112 4.28 -13.41 23.20
N PRO A 113 4.97 -14.00 24.20
CA PRO A 113 6.22 -13.47 24.73
C PRO A 113 7.39 -13.53 23.73
N GLU A 114 7.26 -14.31 22.65
CA GLU A 114 8.20 -14.36 21.53
C GLU A 114 8.17 -13.11 20.64
N LEU A 115 7.14 -12.28 20.78
CA LEU A 115 6.99 -11.05 20.00
C LEU A 115 7.65 -9.86 20.71
N PRO A 116 8.16 -8.87 19.95
CA PRO A 116 8.56 -7.60 20.53
C PRO A 116 7.40 -6.96 21.31
N ILE A 117 7.75 -6.23 22.38
CA ILE A 117 6.77 -5.50 23.18
C ILE A 117 5.94 -4.59 22.26
N ILE A 118 4.62 -4.78 22.29
CA ILE A 118 3.70 -3.94 21.55
C ILE A 118 3.74 -2.53 22.15
N SER A 119 4.33 -1.62 21.39
CA SER A 119 4.49 -0.23 21.76
C SER A 119 3.46 0.67 21.08
N ARG A 120 3.36 1.91 21.56
CA ARG A 120 2.41 2.91 21.04
C ARG A 120 2.73 3.39 19.64
N CYS A 121 4.01 3.35 19.25
CA CYS A 121 4.48 3.87 17.98
C CYS A 121 5.50 2.93 17.37
N HIS A 122 5.37 2.67 16.07
CA HIS A 122 6.43 2.01 15.30
C HIS A 122 7.33 3.06 14.65
N ASN A 123 8.65 2.98 14.91
CA ASN A 123 9.63 3.84 14.24
C ASN A 123 10.19 3.18 12.99
N TYR A 124 9.32 2.85 12.03
CA TYR A 124 9.75 2.19 10.80
C TYR A 124 10.47 3.15 9.86
N SER A 125 11.64 2.74 9.35
CA SER A 125 12.25 3.39 8.20
C SER A 125 11.42 3.11 6.94
N ILE A 126 10.83 4.16 6.36
CA ILE A 126 10.01 4.05 5.15
C ILE A 126 10.94 4.14 3.94
N SER A 127 11.04 3.05 3.18
CA SER A 127 11.84 3.04 1.95
C SER A 127 11.11 3.77 0.82
N THR A 128 11.70 4.87 0.34
CA THR A 128 11.16 5.65 -0.77
C THR A 128 11.99 5.45 -2.03
N LYS A 129 11.33 5.26 -3.17
CA LYS A 129 12.03 5.02 -4.44
C LYS A 129 12.74 6.27 -4.97
N TYR A 130 12.16 7.45 -4.80
CA TYR A 130 12.68 8.69 -5.38
C TYR A 130 13.14 9.61 -4.27
N THR A 131 14.37 10.12 -4.35
CA THR A 131 14.90 11.08 -3.38
C THR A 131 15.17 12.39 -4.09
N TYR A 132 14.61 13.48 -3.58
CA TYR A 132 14.86 14.82 -4.08
C TYR A 132 15.83 15.53 -3.13
N THR A 133 16.88 16.12 -3.66
CA THR A 133 17.91 16.83 -2.89
C THR A 133 17.87 18.30 -3.25
N CYS A 134 17.91 19.17 -2.24
CA CYS A 134 18.04 20.60 -2.47
C CYS A 134 19.47 20.93 -2.94
N THR A 135 19.59 21.65 -4.06
CA THR A 135 20.89 21.97 -4.67
C THR A 135 21.70 22.99 -3.87
N GLN A 136 21.08 23.72 -2.93
CA GLN A 136 21.74 24.73 -2.12
C GLN A 136 22.15 24.24 -0.73
N CYS A 137 21.21 23.65 0.02
CA CYS A 137 21.47 23.23 1.41
C CYS A 137 21.63 21.72 1.59
N GLY A 138 21.48 20.92 0.53
CA GLY A 138 21.61 19.46 0.60
C GLY A 138 20.45 18.72 1.28
N TYR A 139 19.41 19.41 1.76
CA TYR A 139 18.24 18.77 2.39
C TYR A 139 17.57 17.77 1.44
N GLN A 140 17.24 16.57 1.97
CA GLN A 140 16.69 15.47 1.18
C GLN A 140 15.24 15.15 1.55
N ILE A 141 14.42 14.87 0.54
CA ILE A 141 13.02 14.43 0.68
C ILE A 141 12.79 13.14 -0.11
N GLY A 142 12.42 12.08 0.61
CA GLY A 142 11.99 10.81 0.02
C GLY A 142 10.53 10.84 -0.47
N ARG A 143 10.26 10.24 -1.65
CA ARG A 143 8.94 10.07 -2.26
C ARG A 143 8.76 8.70 -2.89
N HIS A 144 7.54 8.14 -2.81
CA HIS A 144 7.22 6.84 -3.44
C HIS A 144 6.96 6.93 -4.95
N SER A 145 6.75 8.14 -5.49
CA SER A 145 6.59 8.44 -6.92
C SER A 145 7.33 9.73 -7.29
N LYS A 146 7.52 10.01 -8.58
CA LYS A 146 8.06 11.30 -9.07
C LYS A 146 7.00 12.41 -8.95
N SER A 147 6.51 12.66 -7.74
CA SER A 147 5.36 13.55 -7.49
C SER A 147 5.74 14.98 -7.11
N LEU A 148 7.02 15.26 -6.87
CA LEU A 148 7.47 16.61 -6.59
C LEU A 148 7.72 17.36 -7.90
N ASP A 149 6.88 18.33 -8.20
CA ASP A 149 7.10 19.29 -9.28
C ASP A 149 8.14 20.33 -8.81
N THR A 150 9.38 20.13 -9.25
CA THR A 150 10.54 20.96 -8.88
C THR A 150 10.48 22.36 -9.50
N THR A 151 9.57 22.62 -10.44
CA THR A 151 9.35 23.96 -11.01
C THR A 151 8.47 24.82 -10.10
N LYS A 152 7.57 24.20 -9.33
CA LYS A 152 6.61 24.88 -8.45
C LYS A 152 6.95 24.83 -6.97
N LYS A 153 7.81 23.88 -6.57
CA LYS A 153 8.12 23.62 -5.16
C LYS A 153 9.61 23.90 -4.89
N VAL A 154 9.85 24.67 -3.84
CA VAL A 154 11.18 25.03 -3.35
C VAL A 154 11.44 24.43 -1.96
N CYS A 155 12.70 24.42 -1.54
CA CYS A 155 13.11 23.94 -0.24
C CYS A 155 12.54 24.81 0.88
N GLY A 156 11.93 24.19 1.89
CA GLY A 156 11.37 24.90 3.04
C GLY A 156 12.43 25.48 3.98
N HIS A 157 13.70 25.08 3.85
CA HIS A 157 14.79 25.54 4.72
C HIS A 157 15.55 26.74 4.13
N CYS A 158 15.79 26.75 2.82
CA CYS A 158 16.62 27.77 2.16
C CYS A 158 15.99 28.36 0.91
N HIS A 159 14.76 27.96 0.54
CA HIS A 159 14.09 28.35 -0.70
C HIS A 159 14.82 27.97 -2.01
N GLY A 160 15.89 27.16 -1.93
CA GLY A 160 16.58 26.59 -3.08
C GLY A 160 15.75 25.58 -3.86
N ARG A 161 16.19 25.26 -5.08
CA ARG A 161 15.54 24.27 -5.97
C ARG A 161 15.84 22.84 -5.54
N PHE A 162 14.94 21.92 -5.90
CA PHE A 162 15.13 20.48 -5.73
C PHE A 162 15.52 19.81 -7.04
N GLU A 163 16.39 18.81 -6.97
CA GLU A 163 16.72 17.90 -8.05
C GLU A 163 16.44 16.46 -7.65
N LEU A 164 15.98 15.65 -8.61
CA LEU A 164 15.73 14.23 -8.37
C LEU A 164 17.05 13.47 -8.48
N MET A 165 17.48 12.85 -7.38
CA MET A 165 18.63 11.93 -7.39
C MET A 165 18.27 10.69 -8.19
N GLY A 166 19.15 10.30 -9.12
CA GLY A 166 19.02 9.05 -9.87
C GLY A 166 18.89 7.86 -8.90
N THR A 167 17.92 6.99 -9.13
CA THR A 167 17.81 5.76 -8.34
C THR A 167 19.04 4.88 -8.58
N PRO A 168 19.65 4.27 -7.55
CA PRO A 168 20.66 3.24 -7.77
C PRO A 168 20.00 2.10 -8.57
N GLY A 169 20.39 1.96 -9.84
CA GLY A 169 19.84 0.97 -10.77
C GLY A 169 18.77 1.48 -11.77
N SER A 170 18.39 2.76 -11.77
CA SER A 170 17.76 3.32 -12.96
C SER A 170 18.84 3.74 -13.93
N LYS A 171 19.07 2.91 -14.95
CA LYS A 171 19.47 3.45 -16.24
C LYS A 171 18.47 4.55 -16.56
N GLU A 172 18.98 5.76 -16.79
CA GLU A 172 18.23 6.87 -17.34
C GLU A 172 17.35 6.37 -18.47
N GLY A 173 16.20 7.00 -18.65
CA GLY A 173 15.21 6.59 -19.63
C GLY A 173 15.79 6.60 -21.04
N THR A 174 16.39 5.48 -21.45
CA THR A 174 16.33 5.06 -22.83
C THR A 174 14.83 4.99 -23.15
N PRO A 175 14.34 5.70 -24.17
CA PRO A 175 12.99 5.49 -24.65
C PRO A 175 12.81 3.98 -24.80
N ARG A 176 11.89 3.38 -24.04
CA ARG A 176 11.57 1.97 -24.26
C ARG A 176 11.11 1.91 -25.70
N THR A 177 11.88 1.25 -26.55
CA THR A 177 11.47 0.94 -27.92
C THR A 177 10.06 0.36 -27.80
N PRO A 178 9.04 1.02 -28.38
CA PRO A 178 7.67 0.55 -28.25
C PRO A 178 7.63 -0.90 -28.73
N ASN A 179 7.06 -1.80 -27.93
CA ASN A 179 6.94 -3.19 -28.34
C ASN A 179 6.11 -3.28 -29.65
N LYS A 180 6.26 -4.36 -30.41
CA LYS A 180 5.59 -4.53 -31.72
C LYS A 180 4.07 -4.24 -31.64
N PHE A 181 3.43 -4.65 -30.54
CA PHE A 181 2.02 -4.36 -30.30
C PHE A 181 1.71 -2.87 -30.10
N ALA A 182 2.54 -2.14 -29.36
CA ALA A 182 2.36 -0.70 -29.16
C ALA A 182 2.52 0.09 -30.46
N LEU A 183 3.43 -0.32 -31.34
CA LEU A 183 3.53 0.25 -32.70
C LEU A 183 2.27 -0.05 -33.51
N PHE A 184 1.83 -1.31 -33.51
CA PHE A 184 0.61 -1.72 -34.20
C PHE A 184 -0.64 -0.96 -33.74
N VAL A 185 -0.82 -0.81 -32.42
CA VAL A 185 -1.94 -0.02 -31.88
C VAL A 185 -1.82 1.43 -32.32
N LYS A 186 -0.64 2.04 -32.27
CA LYS A 186 -0.45 3.44 -32.70
C LYS A 186 -0.82 3.65 -34.17
N GLU A 187 -0.47 2.72 -35.04
CA GLU A 187 -0.76 2.78 -36.48
C GLU A 187 -2.24 2.54 -36.79
N ASN A 188 -2.90 1.61 -36.08
CA ASN A 188 -4.23 1.13 -36.46
C ASN A 188 -5.37 1.73 -35.64
N TYR A 189 -5.10 2.38 -34.50
CA TYR A 189 -6.14 2.90 -33.60
C TYR A 189 -7.04 3.96 -34.26
N GLY A 190 -6.46 4.89 -35.02
CA GLY A 190 -7.22 5.94 -35.71
C GLY A 190 -8.23 5.36 -36.71
N SER A 191 -7.81 4.36 -37.48
CA SER A 191 -8.67 3.65 -38.44
C SER A 191 -9.71 2.80 -37.73
N ALA A 192 -9.31 2.02 -36.72
CA ALA A 192 -10.24 1.18 -35.94
C ALA A 192 -11.34 1.99 -35.25
N LYS A 193 -11.01 3.20 -34.76
CA LYS A 193 -11.97 4.12 -34.14
C LYS A 193 -12.90 4.78 -35.16
N LYS A 194 -12.43 5.04 -36.38
CA LYS A 194 -13.27 5.60 -37.46
C LYS A 194 -14.24 4.57 -38.03
N THR A 195 -13.77 3.33 -38.23
CA THR A 195 -14.60 2.23 -38.75
C THR A 195 -15.59 1.73 -37.71
N ASN A 196 -15.26 1.82 -36.42
CA ASN A 196 -16.12 1.41 -35.32
C ASN A 196 -16.38 2.60 -34.40
N SER A 197 -17.09 3.61 -34.91
CA SER A 197 -17.39 4.86 -34.18
C SER A 197 -18.15 4.64 -32.87
N ASP A 198 -18.91 3.56 -32.78
CA ASP A 198 -19.74 3.23 -31.62
C ASP A 198 -18.96 2.51 -30.52
N PHE A 199 -17.73 2.07 -30.80
CA PHE A 199 -16.94 1.29 -29.85
C PHE A 199 -16.25 2.21 -28.84
N LYS A 200 -16.35 1.84 -27.57
CA LYS A 200 -15.58 2.43 -26.48
C LYS A 200 -14.11 2.03 -26.62
N HIS A 201 -13.23 2.83 -26.02
CA HIS A 201 -11.78 2.58 -26.04
C HIS A 201 -11.39 1.12 -25.72
N LYS A 202 -12.06 0.51 -24.73
CA LYS A 202 -11.82 -0.89 -24.34
C LYS A 202 -12.10 -1.88 -25.49
N GLU A 203 -13.17 -1.67 -26.25
CA GLU A 203 -13.59 -2.54 -27.35
C GLU A 203 -12.64 -2.39 -28.55
N ILE A 204 -12.20 -1.16 -28.84
CA ILE A 204 -11.17 -0.88 -29.86
C ILE A 204 -9.85 -1.57 -29.49
N MET A 205 -9.44 -1.53 -28.21
CA MET A 205 -8.21 -2.20 -27.76
C MET A 205 -8.32 -3.73 -27.85
N GLN A 206 -9.49 -4.31 -27.60
CA GLN A 206 -9.73 -5.76 -27.77
C GLN A 206 -9.65 -6.17 -29.24
N LEU A 207 -10.27 -5.41 -30.14
CA LEU A 207 -10.22 -5.63 -31.58
C LEU A 207 -8.77 -5.59 -32.09
N LEU A 208 -8.00 -4.56 -31.74
CA LEU A 208 -6.60 -4.43 -32.14
C LEU A 208 -5.73 -5.55 -31.56
N SER A 209 -6.04 -6.05 -30.36
CA SER A 209 -5.34 -7.20 -29.78
C SER A 209 -5.60 -8.49 -30.56
N GLN A 210 -6.82 -8.71 -31.04
CA GLN A 210 -7.16 -9.87 -31.87
C GLN A 210 -6.49 -9.79 -33.23
N GLN A 211 -6.58 -8.64 -33.91
CA GLN A 211 -5.93 -8.40 -35.20
C GLN A 211 -4.41 -8.55 -35.12
N PHE A 212 -3.78 -8.06 -34.05
CA PHE A 212 -2.34 -8.24 -33.86
C PHE A 212 -1.99 -9.72 -33.65
N ALA A 213 -2.78 -10.46 -32.88
CA ALA A 213 -2.56 -11.88 -32.63
C ALA A 213 -2.68 -12.72 -33.92
N GLU A 214 -3.69 -12.43 -34.76
CA GLU A 214 -3.85 -13.07 -36.08
C GLU A 214 -2.69 -12.74 -37.00
N LYS A 215 -2.28 -11.48 -37.08
CA LYS A 215 -1.13 -11.05 -37.90
C LYS A 215 0.15 -11.75 -37.47
N THR A 216 0.42 -11.85 -36.16
CA THR A 216 1.60 -12.58 -35.67
C THR A 216 1.54 -14.08 -35.93
N LYS A 217 0.35 -14.69 -36.03
CA LYS A 217 0.21 -16.12 -36.38
C LYS A 217 0.42 -16.39 -37.88
N LEU A 218 0.10 -15.42 -38.73
CA LEU A 218 0.34 -15.47 -40.18
C LEU A 218 1.81 -15.21 -40.53
N ASP A 219 2.50 -14.41 -39.71
CA ASP A 219 3.91 -14.05 -39.87
C ASP A 219 4.89 -15.01 -39.13
N SER A 220 4.40 -16.11 -38.54
CA SER A 220 5.20 -17.15 -37.83
C SER A 220 5.22 -18.46 -38.63
#